data_AF-A0A9X1V7P9-F1
#
_entry.id   AF-A0A9X1V7P9-F1
#
_cell.length_a   1.000
_cell.length_b   1.000
_cell.length_c   1.000
_cell.angle_alpha   90.00
_cell.angle_beta   90.00
_cell.angle_gamma   90.00
#
_symmetry.space_group_name_H-M   'P 1'
#
loop_
_entity.id
_entity.type
_entity.pdbx_description
1 polymer ?
#
loop_
_entity_poly.entity_id
_entity_poly.type
_entity_poly.pdbx_seq_one_letter_code
_entity_poly.pdbx_strand_id
1 'polypeptide(L)'
;MNRIKFTIVVLLIGQFFFTSCGEKSDQSEKTVNSIEKKTIILDITKIINKTEQEVTSVLGNSEKNEIIKGYPCENEKCKRAFYKDGKIEIIFKNEKASRITINNISDLTNNDNALERIGLENKKPTFKNPENVIRWENINNISEISFFPDYILIKS
;
A
#
# COMPACT_ATOMS: atom_id res chain seq x y z
N MET A 1 52.14 31.00 49.18
CA MET A 1 51.73 31.71 50.41
C MET A 1 50.34 32.29 50.16
N ASN A 2 49.47 32.28 51.17
CA ASN A 2 48.06 32.69 51.21
C ASN A 2 46.99 31.64 50.86
N ARG A 3 46.49 31.04 51.96
CA ARG A 3 45.19 30.40 52.15
C ARG A 3 44.15 31.47 52.49
N ILE A 4 42.88 31.30 52.09
CA ILE A 4 41.62 31.73 52.76
C ILE A 4 40.49 30.98 52.00
N LYS A 5 39.96 29.86 52.51
CA LYS A 5 38.86 29.64 53.49
C LYS A 5 37.45 30.01 52.99
N PHE A 6 36.60 28.96 52.89
CA PHE A 6 35.18 28.83 53.26
C PHE A 6 34.24 30.01 52.90
N THR A 7 33.10 29.77 52.26
CA THR A 7 31.87 29.39 53.01
C THR A 7 30.83 28.77 52.07
N ILE A 8 30.37 27.57 52.44
CA ILE A 8 29.17 26.91 51.95
C ILE A 8 27.96 27.61 52.58
N VAL A 9 27.03 28.12 51.79
CA VAL A 9 25.69 28.51 52.25
C VAL A 9 24.69 27.55 51.62
N VAL A 10 24.32 26.54 52.40
CA VAL A 10 23.12 25.73 52.19
C VAL A 10 21.93 26.55 52.68
N LEU A 11 20.97 26.83 51.80
CA LEU A 11 19.65 27.31 52.21
C LEU A 11 18.59 26.29 51.80
N LEU A 12 17.94 25.82 52.85
CA LEU A 12 16.95 24.77 52.97
C LEU A 12 15.57 25.24 52.49
N ILE A 13 14.86 24.29 51.87
CA ILE A 13 13.42 24.03 51.98
C ILE A 13 12.47 25.09 51.39
N GLY A 14 11.99 24.78 50.18
CA GLY A 14 10.63 25.10 49.76
C GLY A 14 9.89 23.80 49.46
N GLN A 15 9.06 23.34 50.38
CA GLN A 15 8.18 22.19 50.16
C GLN A 15 7.03 22.61 49.24
N PHE A 16 7.02 22.09 48.01
CA PHE A 16 5.83 22.02 47.16
C PHE A 16 5.19 20.64 47.33
N PHE A 17 4.27 20.52 48.28
CA PHE A 17 3.28 19.43 48.26
C PHE A 17 2.08 19.91 47.44
N PHE A 18 2.16 19.76 46.12
CA PHE A 18 0.96 19.65 45.30
C PHE A 18 0.47 18.21 45.41
N THR A 19 -0.49 17.98 46.30
CA THR A 19 -1.38 16.81 46.23
C THR A 19 -2.25 16.95 44.99
N SER A 20 -1.71 16.53 43.84
CA SER A 20 -2.50 16.32 42.63
C SER A 20 -3.16 14.94 42.75
N CYS A 21 -4.47 14.93 42.95
CA CYS A 21 -5.31 13.75 42.82
C CYS A 21 -4.99 13.02 41.51
N GLY A 22 -4.78 11.72 41.66
CA GLY A 22 -4.70 10.80 40.54
C GLY A 22 -6.05 10.67 39.87
N GLU A 23 -6.15 11.27 38.69
CA GLU A 23 -7.08 10.85 37.66
C GLU A 23 -6.31 10.96 36.34
N LYS A 24 -5.45 9.96 36.09
CA LYS A 24 -4.86 9.80 34.76
C LYS A 24 -5.86 9.04 33.90
N SER A 25 -6.76 9.84 33.38
CA SER A 25 -7.43 9.69 32.10
C SER A 25 -6.69 8.72 31.17
N ASP A 26 -7.39 7.70 30.73
CA ASP A 26 -7.11 6.98 29.50
C ASP A 26 -6.79 8.01 28.40
N GLN A 27 -5.51 8.14 28.06
CA GLN A 27 -5.13 8.61 26.74
C GLN A 27 -5.50 7.48 25.77
N SER A 28 -6.80 7.41 25.50
CA SER A 28 -7.28 7.03 24.18
C SER A 28 -6.61 8.00 23.23
N GLU A 29 -5.53 7.53 22.65
CA GLU A 29 -4.94 8.01 21.43
C GLU A 29 -6.11 8.26 20.48
N LYS A 30 -6.48 9.54 20.34
CA LYS A 30 -7.39 9.97 19.29
C LYS A 30 -6.65 9.68 18.00
N THR A 31 -6.84 8.48 17.49
CA THR A 31 -6.79 8.18 16.08
C THR A 31 -7.68 9.23 15.43
N VAL A 32 -7.04 10.29 14.95
CA VAL A 32 -7.65 11.20 14.00
C VAL A 32 -7.86 10.34 12.77
N ASN A 33 -8.99 9.63 12.76
CA ASN A 33 -9.61 9.07 11.58
C ASN A 33 -10.02 10.29 10.76
N SER A 34 -9.02 10.87 10.10
CA SER A 34 -9.23 11.44 8.78
C SER A 34 -9.88 10.31 7.99
N ILE A 35 -11.21 10.38 7.87
CA ILE A 35 -11.97 9.60 6.91
C ILE A 35 -11.55 10.16 5.55
N GLU A 36 -10.32 9.86 5.15
CA GLU A 36 -9.88 10.08 3.79
C GLU A 36 -10.81 9.22 2.96
N LYS A 37 -11.66 9.87 2.16
CA LYS A 37 -12.66 9.21 1.33
C LYS A 37 -11.94 8.19 0.44
N LYS A 38 -11.97 6.94 0.87
CA LYS A 38 -11.28 5.80 0.26
C LYS A 38 -11.81 5.62 -1.15
N THR A 39 -11.06 6.15 -2.11
CA THR A 39 -11.39 6.03 -3.52
C THR A 39 -10.70 4.78 -4.04
N ILE A 40 -11.49 3.76 -4.37
CA ILE A 40 -11.00 2.53 -5.01
C ILE A 40 -10.49 2.91 -6.40
N ILE A 41 -9.23 2.57 -6.68
CA ILE A 41 -8.58 2.80 -7.97
C ILE A 41 -9.09 1.79 -8.99
N LEU A 42 -9.10 0.51 -8.59
CA LEU A 42 -9.52 -0.60 -9.42
C LEU A 42 -9.85 -1.80 -8.53
N ASP A 43 -11.06 -2.34 -8.60
CA ASP A 43 -11.40 -3.56 -7.87
C ASP A 43 -10.83 -4.78 -8.61
N ILE A 44 -9.65 -5.25 -8.17
CA ILE A 44 -8.92 -6.29 -8.90
C ILE A 44 -9.61 -7.65 -8.82
N THR A 45 -10.52 -7.85 -7.85
CA THR A 45 -11.25 -9.10 -7.66
C THR A 45 -12.20 -9.40 -8.82
N LYS A 46 -12.59 -8.35 -9.55
CA LYS A 46 -13.44 -8.43 -10.74
C LYS A 46 -12.66 -8.68 -12.03
N ILE A 47 -11.33 -8.71 -11.97
CA ILE A 47 -10.45 -8.72 -13.16
C ILE A 47 -9.46 -9.88 -13.12
N ILE A 48 -8.80 -10.11 -11.99
CA ILE A 48 -7.79 -11.17 -11.88
C ILE A 48 -8.41 -12.54 -12.18
N ASN A 49 -7.70 -13.38 -12.93
CA ASN A 49 -8.16 -14.69 -13.40
C ASN A 49 -9.43 -14.69 -14.26
N LYS A 50 -9.91 -13.51 -14.71
CA LYS A 50 -11.08 -13.39 -15.58
C LYS A 50 -10.69 -13.45 -17.05
N THR A 51 -11.62 -13.93 -17.87
CA THR A 51 -11.50 -13.90 -19.33
C THR A 51 -11.57 -12.46 -19.84
N GLU A 52 -11.08 -12.22 -21.06
CA GLU A 52 -11.17 -10.89 -21.67
C GLU A 52 -12.62 -10.38 -21.79
N GLN A 53 -13.57 -11.28 -22.08
CA GLN A 53 -14.99 -10.92 -22.16
C GLN A 53 -15.55 -10.47 -20.80
N GLU A 54 -15.18 -11.16 -19.71
CA GLU A 54 -15.55 -10.76 -18.36
C GLU A 54 -14.89 -9.42 -17.99
N VAL A 55 -13.61 -9.24 -18.31
CA VAL A 55 -12.90 -7.96 -18.08
C VAL A 55 -13.55 -6.83 -18.87
N THR A 56 -13.99 -7.08 -20.09
CA THR A 56 -14.70 -6.09 -20.93
C THR A 56 -15.98 -5.61 -20.27
N SER A 57 -16.66 -6.49 -19.52
CA SER A 57 -17.88 -6.10 -18.78
C SER A 57 -17.59 -5.16 -17.61
N VAL A 58 -16.34 -5.10 -17.13
CA VAL A 58 -15.89 -4.26 -16.02
C VAL A 58 -15.24 -2.97 -16.51
N LEU A 59 -14.35 -3.08 -17.51
CA LEU A 59 -13.51 -1.97 -17.98
C LEU A 59 -14.01 -1.31 -19.26
N GLY A 60 -14.90 -1.98 -20.00
CA GLY A 60 -15.19 -1.68 -21.40
C GLY A 60 -14.19 -2.37 -22.34
N ASN A 61 -14.34 -2.11 -23.63
CA ASN A 61 -13.43 -2.66 -24.64
C ASN A 61 -12.01 -2.12 -24.44
N SER A 62 -11.02 -2.95 -24.75
CA SER A 62 -9.63 -2.50 -24.82
C SER A 62 -9.43 -1.53 -25.98
N GLU A 63 -8.60 -0.51 -25.76
CA GLU A 63 -8.24 0.50 -26.77
C GLU A 63 -7.22 -0.06 -27.75
N LYS A 64 -6.35 -0.95 -27.26
CA LYS A 64 -5.27 -1.55 -28.03
C LYS A 64 -5.02 -2.97 -27.55
N ASN A 65 -4.68 -3.84 -28.50
CA ASN A 65 -4.28 -5.21 -28.23
C ASN A 65 -2.98 -5.54 -28.96
N GLU A 66 -2.11 -6.30 -28.31
CA GLU A 66 -0.84 -6.77 -28.83
C GLU A 66 -0.67 -8.26 -28.54
N ILE A 67 0.03 -8.97 -29.41
CA ILE A 67 0.47 -10.34 -29.15
C ILE A 67 1.92 -10.31 -28.71
N ILE A 68 2.20 -10.84 -27.53
CA ILE A 68 3.54 -10.85 -26.94
C ILE A 68 4.05 -12.29 -26.75
N LYS A 69 5.37 -12.43 -26.69
CA LYS A 69 6.10 -13.68 -26.40
C LYS A 69 7.12 -13.42 -25.29
N GLY A 70 7.58 -14.48 -24.62
CA GLY A 70 8.48 -14.36 -23.47
C GLY A 70 7.73 -14.03 -22.18
N TYR A 71 8.43 -13.69 -21.10
CA TYR A 71 7.81 -13.53 -19.78
C TYR A 71 6.65 -12.50 -19.77
N PRO A 72 5.47 -12.83 -19.19
CA PRO A 72 5.12 -14.02 -18.40
C PRO A 72 4.58 -15.22 -19.21
N CYS A 73 4.60 -15.14 -20.53
CA CYS A 73 4.04 -16.13 -21.47
C CYS A 73 4.99 -17.30 -21.78
N GLU A 74 6.27 -17.15 -21.45
CA GLU A 74 7.32 -18.15 -21.70
C GLU A 74 7.36 -18.56 -23.19
N ASN A 75 6.99 -19.79 -23.51
CA ASN A 75 6.98 -20.36 -24.86
C ASN A 75 5.66 -20.12 -25.62
N GLU A 76 4.62 -19.64 -24.94
CA GLU A 76 3.31 -19.39 -25.51
C GLU A 76 3.14 -17.92 -25.92
N LYS A 77 2.14 -17.66 -26.77
CA LYS A 77 1.73 -16.30 -27.11
C LYS A 77 0.68 -15.84 -26.11
N CYS A 78 0.89 -14.71 -25.44
CA CYS A 78 -0.20 -14.04 -24.72
C CYS A 78 -0.78 -12.90 -25.53
N LYS A 79 -1.99 -12.52 -25.16
CA LYS A 79 -2.57 -11.23 -25.52
C LYS A 79 -2.27 -10.20 -24.44
N ARG A 80 -1.74 -9.04 -24.81
CA ARG A 80 -1.65 -7.85 -23.97
C ARG A 80 -2.72 -6.87 -24.42
N ALA A 81 -3.52 -6.38 -23.50
CA ALA A 81 -4.58 -5.41 -23.75
C ALA A 81 -4.39 -4.16 -22.90
N PHE A 82 -4.73 -3.01 -23.47
CA PHE A 82 -4.62 -1.71 -22.83
C PHE A 82 -6.02 -1.10 -22.65
N TYR A 83 -6.25 -0.51 -21.48
CA TYR A 83 -7.50 0.13 -21.11
C TYR A 83 -7.23 1.46 -20.40
N LYS A 84 -8.21 2.37 -20.47
CA LYS A 84 -8.19 3.66 -19.77
C LYS A 84 -6.97 4.49 -20.15
N ASP A 85 -6.78 4.69 -21.45
CA ASP A 85 -5.66 5.41 -22.06
C ASP A 85 -4.30 4.83 -21.65
N GLY A 86 -4.19 3.50 -21.65
CA GLY A 86 -2.99 2.77 -21.22
C GLY A 86 -2.70 2.78 -19.71
N LYS A 87 -3.59 3.36 -18.90
CA LYS A 87 -3.46 3.33 -17.43
C LYS A 87 -3.53 1.91 -16.87
N ILE A 88 -4.29 1.02 -17.51
CA ILE A 88 -4.40 -0.39 -17.13
C ILE A 88 -3.88 -1.24 -18.27
N GLU A 89 -2.84 -2.02 -18.01
CA GLU A 89 -2.33 -3.06 -18.91
C GLU A 89 -2.68 -4.43 -18.33
N ILE A 90 -3.23 -5.32 -19.16
CA ILE A 90 -3.53 -6.70 -18.76
C ILE A 90 -2.90 -7.66 -19.76
N ILE A 91 -2.15 -8.63 -19.24
CA ILE A 91 -1.66 -9.77 -20.02
C ILE A 91 -2.54 -10.97 -19.70
N PHE A 92 -3.14 -11.52 -20.76
CA PHE A 92 -3.95 -12.72 -20.72
C PHE A 92 -3.10 -13.95 -21.07
N LYS A 93 -2.86 -14.82 -20.08
CA LYS A 93 -2.21 -16.13 -20.24
C LYS A 93 -3.28 -17.19 -20.09
N ASN A 94 -3.35 -18.16 -21.00
CA ASN A 94 -4.42 -19.17 -21.04
C ASN A 94 -5.82 -18.54 -20.99
N GLU A 95 -6.01 -17.49 -21.80
CA GLU A 95 -7.27 -16.72 -21.93
C GLU A 95 -7.72 -15.98 -20.65
N LYS A 96 -6.92 -15.99 -19.59
CA LYS A 96 -7.24 -15.35 -18.30
C LYS A 96 -6.27 -14.23 -17.98
N ALA A 97 -6.78 -13.15 -17.40
CA ALA A 97 -6.00 -12.03 -16.91
C ALA A 97 -5.04 -12.53 -15.81
N SER A 98 -3.76 -12.62 -16.16
CA SER A 98 -2.73 -13.23 -15.31
C SER A 98 -1.74 -12.22 -14.76
N ARG A 99 -1.55 -11.11 -15.48
CA ARG A 99 -0.75 -10.00 -15.01
C ARG A 99 -1.46 -8.69 -15.30
N ILE A 100 -1.58 -7.86 -14.27
CA ILE A 100 -2.25 -6.56 -14.35
C ILE A 100 -1.25 -5.51 -13.87
N THR A 101 -1.07 -4.46 -14.67
CA THR A 101 -0.29 -3.28 -14.30
C THR A 101 -1.23 -2.07 -14.25
N ILE A 102 -1.20 -1.32 -13.16
CA ILE A 102 -1.92 -0.05 -13.00
C ILE A 102 -0.88 1.06 -12.95
N ASN A 103 -0.78 1.83 -14.02
CA ASN A 103 0.21 2.90 -14.20
C ASN A 103 -0.31 4.24 -13.68
N ASN A 104 0.61 5.21 -13.56
CA ASN A 104 0.30 6.61 -13.28
C ASN A 104 -0.56 6.79 -12.02
N ILE A 105 -0.18 6.10 -10.94
CA ILE A 105 -0.82 6.24 -9.64
C ILE A 105 0.01 7.14 -8.72
N SER A 106 -0.61 7.66 -7.68
CA SER A 106 0.11 8.27 -6.57
C SER A 106 0.88 7.21 -5.77
N ASP A 107 1.98 7.62 -5.16
CA ASP A 107 2.76 6.73 -4.30
C ASP A 107 1.93 6.25 -3.10
N LEU A 108 1.80 4.93 -2.99
CA LEU A 108 1.06 4.22 -1.94
C LEU A 108 1.97 3.33 -1.10
N THR A 109 3.28 3.39 -1.29
CA THR A 109 4.27 2.55 -0.57
C THR A 109 4.31 2.83 0.93
N ASN A 110 3.97 4.05 1.34
CA ASN A 110 3.82 4.46 2.74
C ASN A 110 2.39 4.29 3.27
N ASN A 111 1.44 3.84 2.45
CA ASN A 111 0.04 3.72 2.85
C ASN A 111 -0.22 2.33 3.45
N ASP A 112 -0.47 2.27 4.76
CA ASP A 112 -0.77 1.02 5.45
C ASP A 112 -2.09 0.37 5.02
N ASN A 113 -2.95 1.10 4.29
CA ASN A 113 -4.19 0.62 3.69
C ASN A 113 -4.09 0.58 2.14
N ALA A 114 -2.91 0.34 1.58
CA ALA A 114 -2.73 0.33 0.12
C ALA A 114 -3.58 -0.73 -0.62
N LEU A 115 -3.70 -1.95 -0.07
CA LEU A 115 -4.51 -3.04 -0.67
C LEU A 115 -5.99 -2.68 -0.83
N GLU A 116 -6.49 -1.87 0.09
CA GLU A 116 -7.85 -1.38 0.07
C GLU A 116 -8.15 -0.48 -1.13
N ARG A 117 -7.12 0.14 -1.71
CA ARG A 117 -7.25 0.94 -2.96
C ARG A 117 -7.50 0.06 -4.18
N ILE A 118 -7.21 -1.25 -4.09
CA ILE A 118 -7.45 -2.21 -5.18
C ILE A 118 -8.59 -3.19 -4.88
N GLY A 119 -9.46 -2.89 -3.91
CA GLY A 119 -10.63 -3.71 -3.59
C GLY A 119 -10.33 -4.95 -2.76
N LEU A 120 -9.15 -5.02 -2.12
CA LEU A 120 -8.80 -6.09 -1.20
C LEU A 120 -8.92 -5.66 0.26
N GLU A 121 -9.14 -6.63 1.14
CA GLU A 121 -9.01 -6.41 2.58
C GLU A 121 -7.57 -6.06 2.93
N ASN A 122 -7.39 -5.16 3.90
CA ASN A 122 -6.06 -4.80 4.33
C ASN A 122 -5.35 -5.97 5.01
N LYS A 123 -4.06 -6.15 4.70
CA LYS A 123 -3.18 -7.18 5.25
C LYS A 123 -1.76 -6.64 5.37
N LYS A 124 -0.98 -7.17 6.30
CA LYS A 124 0.44 -6.82 6.44
C LYS A 124 1.22 -7.30 5.21
N PRO A 125 2.11 -6.47 4.62
CA PRO A 125 2.97 -6.90 3.52
C PRO A 125 3.97 -7.97 3.96
N THR A 126 4.31 -8.86 3.04
CA THR A 126 5.42 -9.82 3.19
C THR A 126 6.78 -9.14 3.08
N PHE A 127 6.84 -8.03 2.35
CA PHE A 127 8.03 -7.18 2.23
C PHE A 127 7.64 -5.69 2.18
N LYS A 128 8.32 -4.83 2.93
CA LYS A 128 8.06 -3.38 2.97
C LYS A 128 9.38 -2.60 2.89
N ASN A 129 9.59 -1.90 1.78
CA ASN A 129 10.61 -0.86 1.63
C ASN A 129 9.92 0.37 1.03
N PRO A 130 9.46 1.33 1.86
CA PRO A 130 8.61 2.42 1.39
C PRO A 130 9.27 3.36 0.38
N GLU A 131 10.59 3.33 0.21
CA GLU A 131 11.25 4.14 -0.82
C GLU A 131 11.17 3.48 -2.21
N ASN A 132 10.81 2.19 -2.29
CA ASN A 132 10.97 1.40 -3.51
C ASN A 132 9.78 0.51 -3.83
N VAL A 133 9.38 -0.36 -2.90
CA VAL A 133 8.31 -1.33 -3.15
C VAL A 133 7.76 -1.88 -1.84
N ILE A 134 6.43 -2.08 -1.82
CA ILE A 134 5.75 -2.90 -0.82
C ILE A 134 5.09 -4.08 -1.53
N ARG A 135 5.19 -5.27 -0.94
CA ARG A 135 4.77 -6.53 -1.57
C ARG A 135 3.95 -7.39 -0.63
N TRP A 136 2.97 -8.08 -1.22
CA TRP A 136 2.22 -9.18 -0.63
C TRP A 136 2.34 -10.39 -1.53
N GLU A 137 2.35 -11.58 -0.92
CA GLU A 137 2.40 -12.85 -1.64
C GLU A 137 1.24 -13.74 -1.18
N ASN A 138 0.72 -14.54 -2.10
CA ASN A 138 -0.29 -15.58 -1.83
C ASN A 138 -1.56 -15.07 -1.12
N ILE A 139 -2.15 -13.97 -1.59
CA ILE A 139 -3.40 -13.44 -1.05
C ILE A 139 -4.56 -13.63 -2.04
N ASN A 140 -5.67 -14.21 -1.59
CA ASN A 140 -6.90 -14.36 -2.39
C ASN A 140 -6.67 -14.97 -3.81
N ASN A 141 -5.82 -16.00 -3.91
CA ASN A 141 -5.41 -16.64 -5.18
C ASN A 141 -4.63 -15.72 -6.15
N ILE A 142 -3.96 -14.71 -5.60
CA ILE A 142 -3.02 -13.83 -6.28
C ILE A 142 -1.62 -14.18 -5.76
N SER A 143 -0.72 -14.58 -6.65
CA SER A 143 0.63 -14.99 -6.26
C SER A 143 1.44 -13.83 -5.73
N GLU A 144 1.33 -12.65 -6.34
CA GLU A 144 2.05 -11.45 -5.90
C GLU A 144 1.26 -10.17 -6.19
N ILE A 145 1.31 -9.24 -5.24
CA ILE A 145 0.94 -7.84 -5.44
C ILE A 145 2.11 -6.98 -5.01
N SER A 146 2.61 -6.14 -5.90
CA SER A 146 3.71 -5.21 -5.65
C SER A 146 3.24 -3.79 -5.96
N PHE A 147 3.37 -2.88 -4.99
CA PHE A 147 3.13 -1.45 -5.18
C PHE A 147 4.49 -0.75 -5.24
N PHE A 148 4.74 -0.09 -6.36
CA PHE A 148 5.86 0.81 -6.60
C PHE A 148 5.37 2.26 -6.47
N PRO A 149 6.28 3.25 -6.40
CA PRO A 149 5.89 4.65 -6.26
C PRO A 149 4.96 5.17 -7.37
N ASP A 150 5.08 4.62 -8.59
CA ASP A 150 4.39 5.12 -9.78
C ASP A 150 3.45 4.09 -10.45
N TYR A 151 3.52 2.80 -10.07
CA TYR A 151 2.64 1.75 -10.58
C TYR A 151 2.36 0.61 -9.58
N ILE A 152 1.27 -0.12 -9.82
CA ILE A 152 0.98 -1.39 -9.15
C ILE A 152 1.16 -2.53 -10.14
N LEU A 153 1.77 -3.63 -9.69
CA LEU A 153 1.89 -4.88 -10.43
C LEU A 153 1.21 -6.01 -9.66
N ILE A 154 0.29 -6.70 -10.31
CA ILE A 154 -0.44 -7.85 -9.77
C ILE A 154 -0.19 -9.06 -10.67
N LYS A 155 0.09 -10.22 -10.06
CA LYS A 155 0.35 -11.49 -10.74
C LYS A 155 -0.55 -12.57 -10.12
N SER A 156 -1.24 -13.34 -10.96
CA SER A 156 -1.90 -14.61 -10.58
C SER A 156 -0.96 -15.77 -10.81
#